data_AF-A0A0N5D0L8-F1
#
_entry.id   AF-A0A0N5D0L8-F1
#
_cell.length_a   1.000
_cell.length_b   1.000
_cell.length_c   1.000
_cell.angle_alpha   90.00
_cell.angle_beta   90.00
_cell.angle_gamma   90.00
#
_symmetry.space_group_name_H-M   'P 1'
#
loop_
_entity.id
_entity.type
_entity.pdbx_description
1 polymer ?
#
loop_
_entity_poly.entity_id
_entity_poly.type
_entity_poly.pdbx_seq_one_letter_code
_entity_poly.pdbx_strand_id
1 'polypeptide(L)'
;MNRISARESFAFLMKFATNLLLAMVTEFAVGVKYDSFEPNTTNHKSTRNLQVPDFTEPVIIVGGGLAGLSATLEAIHEGAKVVLIEGEKDLGGNSQKASSGIAACNTEAQRMRQIADSPDLFYSDTMSAGDHENDHILVQQLVHKSPTAVQFLIDNGVDLSDVNLCGGHSVKRVHWIPQSKEGKPVAVGFSIIQALKKELYLHQKAHPEKVNFCIS
;
A
#
# COMPACT_ATOMS: atom_id res chain seq x y z
N MET A 1 16.87 -18.99 -8.14
CA MET A 1 15.54 -18.68 -7.58
C MET A 1 15.74 -17.88 -6.31
N ASN A 2 15.88 -16.56 -6.41
CA ASN A 2 16.05 -15.69 -5.25
C ASN A 2 14.67 -15.43 -4.65
N ARG A 3 14.48 -15.86 -3.39
CA ARG A 3 13.28 -15.58 -2.61
C ARG A 3 13.34 -14.12 -2.18
N ILE A 4 12.43 -13.30 -2.70
CA ILE A 4 12.17 -11.95 -2.17
C ILE A 4 11.62 -12.14 -0.76
N SER A 5 12.33 -11.59 0.21
CA SER A 5 11.97 -11.67 1.63
C SER A 5 10.73 -10.80 1.89
N ALA A 6 9.82 -11.28 2.75
CA ALA A 6 8.64 -10.51 3.19
C ALA A 6 8.97 -9.13 3.79
N ARG A 7 10.25 -8.89 4.12
CA ARG A 7 10.79 -7.59 4.55
C ARG A 7 10.85 -6.54 3.44
N GLU A 8 10.94 -6.94 2.17
CA GLU A 8 11.02 -6.01 1.03
C GLU A 8 9.64 -5.63 0.46
N SER A 9 8.64 -6.50 0.61
CA SER A 9 7.28 -6.28 0.08
C SER A 9 6.47 -5.24 0.88
N PHE A 10 6.79 -5.04 2.17
CA PHE A 10 6.07 -4.10 3.04
C PHE A 10 6.62 -2.66 2.94
N ALA A 11 7.91 -2.52 2.66
CA ALA A 11 8.57 -1.24 2.45
C ALA A 11 8.26 -0.64 1.06
N PHE A 12 8.00 -1.49 0.05
CA PHE A 12 7.54 -1.09 -1.28
C PHE A 12 6.08 -0.59 -1.28
N LEU A 13 5.24 -1.19 -0.41
CA LEU A 13 3.82 -0.88 -0.25
C LEU A 13 3.54 0.53 0.30
N MET A 14 4.35 1.02 1.26
CA MET A 14 4.18 2.37 1.81
C MET A 14 4.82 3.47 0.95
N LYS A 15 5.71 3.11 0.03
CA LYS A 15 6.32 4.06 -0.92
C LYS A 15 5.37 4.41 -2.08
N PHE A 16 4.40 3.55 -2.39
CA PHE A 16 3.55 3.67 -3.57
C PHE A 16 2.21 4.37 -3.34
N ALA A 17 1.64 4.32 -2.13
CA ALA A 17 0.22 4.61 -1.92
C ALA A 17 -0.18 6.09 -1.74
N THR A 18 0.72 7.08 -1.73
CA THR A 18 0.28 8.50 -1.73
C THR A 18 1.27 9.49 -2.34
N ASN A 19 2.57 9.21 -2.35
CA ASN A 19 3.56 10.23 -2.76
C ASN A 19 4.13 10.06 -4.18
N LEU A 20 3.86 8.94 -4.90
CA LEU A 20 4.37 8.83 -6.27
C LEU A 20 3.43 9.48 -7.30
N LEU A 21 2.11 9.44 -7.09
CA LEU A 21 1.18 10.11 -8.01
C LEU A 21 1.17 11.63 -7.82
N LEU A 22 1.19 12.11 -6.56
CA LEU A 22 1.24 13.56 -6.31
C LEU A 22 2.60 14.16 -6.70
N ALA A 23 3.74 13.49 -6.47
CA ALA A 23 5.04 14.00 -6.89
C ALA A 23 5.23 13.97 -8.43
N MET A 24 4.73 12.94 -9.12
CA MET A 24 4.79 12.92 -10.59
C MET A 24 3.87 13.99 -11.24
N VAL A 25 2.76 14.36 -10.61
CA VAL A 25 1.83 15.37 -11.14
C VAL A 25 2.19 16.80 -10.70
N THR A 26 2.91 17.01 -9.58
CA THR A 26 3.29 18.37 -9.13
C THR A 26 4.70 18.83 -9.54
N GLU A 27 5.68 17.94 -9.76
CA GLU A 27 7.01 18.38 -10.22
C GLU A 27 7.08 18.67 -11.73
N PHE A 28 6.07 18.27 -12.52
CA PHE A 28 5.98 18.66 -13.94
C PHE A 28 5.39 20.07 -14.16
N ALA A 29 4.88 20.72 -13.10
CA ALA A 29 4.27 22.05 -13.17
C ALA A 29 5.16 23.21 -12.71
N VAL A 30 6.37 22.95 -12.18
CA VAL A 30 7.34 24.01 -11.83
C VAL A 30 8.71 23.62 -12.36
N GLY A 31 9.04 24.16 -13.54
CA GLY A 31 10.32 23.92 -14.21
C GLY A 31 11.51 24.27 -13.31
N VAL A 32 12.21 23.25 -12.83
CA VAL A 32 13.54 23.36 -12.24
C VAL A 32 14.53 22.69 -13.19
N LYS A 33 15.46 23.50 -13.72
CA LYS A 33 16.61 23.04 -14.51
C LYS A 33 17.54 22.23 -13.62
N TYR A 34 17.83 20.98 -13.99
CA TYR A 34 18.98 20.24 -13.44
C TYR A 34 20.15 20.34 -14.41
N ASP A 35 21.29 20.83 -13.90
CA ASP A 35 22.55 20.96 -14.62
C ASP A 35 23.09 19.61 -15.09
N SER A 36 23.71 19.64 -16.26
CA SER A 36 24.24 18.52 -17.04
C SER A 36 25.32 17.70 -16.33
N PHE A 37 25.10 16.39 -16.24
CA PHE A 37 26.13 15.38 -15.93
C PHE A 37 26.54 14.67 -17.23
N GLU A 38 27.78 14.82 -17.69
CA GLU A 38 28.32 14.08 -18.85
C GLU A 38 28.99 12.77 -18.42
N PRO A 39 28.62 11.60 -18.99
CA PRO A 39 29.38 10.37 -18.80
C PRO A 39 30.32 10.09 -19.97
N ASN A 40 31.60 9.89 -19.64
CA ASN A 40 32.67 9.44 -20.54
C ASN A 40 32.33 8.14 -21.28
N THR A 41 32.66 8.10 -22.56
CA THR A 41 32.48 6.98 -23.50
C THR A 41 33.43 5.80 -23.22
N THR A 42 32.91 4.57 -23.15
CA THR A 42 33.26 3.44 -24.05
C THR A 42 32.55 2.12 -23.70
N ASN A 43 32.09 1.43 -24.76
CA ASN A 43 31.69 0.01 -24.90
C ASN A 43 30.31 -0.50 -24.42
N HIS A 44 29.35 -0.35 -25.35
CA HIS A 44 28.33 -1.33 -25.79
C HIS A 44 27.70 -2.28 -24.75
N LYS A 45 26.59 -1.82 -24.15
CA LYS A 45 25.42 -2.66 -23.85
C LYS A 45 24.19 -1.97 -24.41
N SER A 46 23.44 -2.68 -25.25
CA SER A 46 22.18 -2.28 -25.88
C SER A 46 21.39 -1.27 -25.04
N THR A 47 21.46 0.01 -25.39
CA THR A 47 20.55 1.03 -24.87
C THR A 47 19.18 0.68 -25.40
N ARG A 48 18.37 -0.06 -24.63
CA ARG A 48 16.94 -0.11 -24.89
C ARG A 48 16.48 1.34 -24.79
N ASN A 49 16.03 1.88 -25.92
CA ASN A 49 15.35 3.15 -25.95
C ASN A 49 14.07 2.94 -25.13
N LEU A 50 14.11 3.21 -23.81
CA LEU A 50 12.90 3.24 -23.00
C LEU A 50 12.14 4.46 -23.49
N GLN A 51 11.21 4.24 -24.42
CA GLN A 51 10.19 5.22 -24.70
C GLN A 51 9.45 5.48 -23.39
N VAL A 52 9.37 6.75 -23.01
CA VAL A 52 8.50 7.16 -21.92
C VAL A 52 7.08 6.82 -22.38
N PRO A 53 6.32 6.03 -21.60
CA PRO A 53 4.93 5.70 -21.92
C PRO A 53 4.15 6.97 -22.25
N ASP A 54 3.34 6.95 -23.30
CA ASP A 54 2.36 8.01 -23.50
C ASP A 54 1.38 7.99 -22.31
N PHE A 55 0.88 9.15 -21.89
CA PHE A 55 -0.05 9.27 -20.76
C PHE A 55 -1.41 8.57 -21.02
N THR A 56 -1.60 8.03 -22.23
CA THR A 56 -2.75 7.23 -22.64
C THR A 56 -2.57 5.73 -22.40
N GLU A 57 -1.35 5.27 -22.12
CA GLU A 57 -1.03 3.86 -21.88
C GLU A 57 -1.52 3.40 -20.50
N PRO A 58 -1.95 2.14 -20.37
CA PRO A 58 -2.44 1.62 -19.10
C PRO A 58 -1.30 1.42 -18.09
N VAL A 59 -1.59 1.72 -16.83
CA VAL A 59 -0.74 1.35 -15.70
C VAL A 59 -0.83 -0.16 -15.49
N ILE A 60 0.31 -0.85 -15.54
CA ILE A 60 0.37 -2.30 -15.30
C ILE A 60 0.73 -2.53 -13.83
N ILE A 61 -0.14 -3.23 -13.11
CA ILE A 61 0.04 -3.60 -11.71
C ILE A 61 0.20 -5.11 -11.63
N VAL A 62 1.26 -5.56 -10.97
CA VAL A 62 1.59 -6.99 -10.84
C VAL A 62 1.42 -7.42 -9.38
N GLY A 63 0.51 -8.37 -9.17
CA GLY A 63 0.14 -8.95 -7.89
C GLY A 63 -1.19 -8.43 -7.37
N GLY A 64 -2.15 -9.33 -7.12
CA GLY A 64 -3.49 -9.07 -6.61
C GLY A 64 -3.59 -9.13 -5.08
N GLY A 65 -2.48 -8.95 -4.36
CA GLY A 65 -2.49 -8.78 -2.89
C GLY A 65 -2.97 -7.40 -2.47
N LEU A 66 -2.95 -7.10 -1.16
CA LEU A 66 -3.38 -5.80 -0.63
C LEU A 66 -2.71 -4.63 -1.36
N ALA A 67 -1.42 -4.74 -1.62
CA ALA A 67 -0.65 -3.74 -2.36
C ALA A 67 -1.20 -3.40 -3.73
N GLY A 68 -1.38 -4.42 -4.56
CA GLY A 68 -1.84 -4.20 -5.92
C GLY A 68 -3.30 -3.79 -5.97
N LEU A 69 -4.16 -4.29 -5.06
CA LEU A 69 -5.54 -3.84 -4.98
C LEU A 69 -5.64 -2.37 -4.59
N SER A 70 -4.91 -1.93 -3.57
CA SER A 70 -4.85 -0.52 -3.17
C SER A 70 -4.30 0.36 -4.29
N ALA A 71 -3.22 -0.05 -4.95
CA ALA A 71 -2.64 0.69 -6.07
C ALA A 71 -3.59 0.77 -7.28
N THR A 72 -4.35 -0.31 -7.53
CA THR A 72 -5.33 -0.35 -8.62
C THR A 72 -6.48 0.62 -8.36
N LEU A 73 -7.06 0.60 -7.16
CA LEU A 73 -8.14 1.51 -6.78
C LEU A 73 -7.70 2.98 -6.84
N GLU A 74 -6.52 3.29 -6.29
CA GLU A 74 -5.96 4.64 -6.33
C GLU A 74 -5.76 5.13 -7.77
N ALA A 75 -5.16 4.31 -8.63
CA ALA A 75 -4.95 4.65 -10.04
C ALA A 75 -6.28 4.86 -10.79
N ILE A 76 -7.32 4.07 -10.49
CA ILE A 76 -8.65 4.23 -11.09
C ILE A 76 -9.31 5.53 -10.63
N HIS A 77 -9.21 5.88 -9.34
CA HIS A 77 -9.74 7.13 -8.80
C HIS A 77 -9.10 8.36 -9.45
N GLU A 78 -7.82 8.25 -9.80
CA GLU A 78 -7.05 9.27 -10.52
C GLU A 78 -7.28 9.23 -12.04
N GLY A 79 -8.21 8.37 -12.49
CA GLY A 79 -8.70 8.31 -13.86
C GLY A 79 -7.84 7.50 -14.82
N ALA A 80 -6.81 6.82 -14.34
CA ALA A 80 -5.95 5.98 -15.17
C ALA A 80 -6.67 4.73 -15.70
N LYS A 81 -6.15 4.19 -16.80
CA LYS A 81 -6.48 2.83 -17.24
C LYS A 81 -5.51 1.87 -16.54
N VAL A 82 -6.00 0.74 -16.05
CA VAL A 82 -5.20 -0.20 -15.27
C VAL A 82 -5.35 -1.62 -15.83
N VAL A 83 -4.21 -2.32 -15.91
CA VAL A 83 -4.15 -3.76 -16.12
C VAL A 83 -3.58 -4.39 -14.85
N LEU A 84 -4.41 -5.15 -14.12
CA LEU A 84 -4.00 -5.89 -12.93
C LEU A 84 -3.72 -7.34 -13.31
N ILE A 85 -2.50 -7.80 -13.01
CA ILE A 85 -2.02 -9.16 -13.28
C ILE A 85 -1.89 -9.92 -11.96
N GLU A 86 -2.50 -11.10 -11.87
CA GLU A 86 -2.36 -12.02 -10.74
C GLU A 86 -1.96 -13.41 -11.27
N GLY A 87 -0.95 -14.00 -10.63
CA GLY A 87 -0.43 -15.32 -11.00
C GLY A 87 -1.21 -16.48 -10.37
N GLU A 88 -1.96 -16.23 -9.31
CA GLU A 88 -2.85 -17.18 -8.66
C GLU A 88 -4.28 -17.12 -9.23
N LYS A 89 -5.09 -18.14 -8.93
CA LYS A 89 -6.49 -18.24 -9.39
C LYS A 89 -7.43 -17.19 -8.80
N ASP A 90 -7.02 -16.53 -7.71
CA ASP A 90 -7.82 -15.52 -7.03
C ASP A 90 -6.94 -14.42 -6.43
N LEU A 91 -7.53 -13.24 -6.29
CA LEU A 91 -6.90 -12.08 -5.65
C LEU A 91 -6.77 -12.32 -4.15
N GLY A 92 -5.74 -11.72 -3.54
CA GLY A 92 -5.55 -11.65 -2.09
C GLY A 92 -4.20 -12.11 -1.60
N GLY A 93 -3.57 -13.07 -2.28
CA GLY A 93 -2.24 -13.60 -1.94
C GLY A 93 -2.06 -13.91 -0.45
N ASN A 94 -0.90 -13.56 0.11
CA ASN A 94 -0.63 -13.71 1.54
C ASN A 94 -1.40 -12.72 2.41
N SER A 95 -1.79 -11.56 1.88
CA SER A 95 -2.53 -10.54 2.61
C SER A 95 -3.87 -11.06 3.11
N GLN A 96 -4.55 -11.91 2.34
CA GLN A 96 -5.81 -12.55 2.75
C GLN A 96 -5.66 -13.44 3.99
N LYS A 97 -4.46 -13.95 4.26
CA LYS A 97 -4.18 -14.85 5.40
C LYS A 97 -3.77 -14.10 6.67
N ALA A 98 -3.59 -12.78 6.61
CA ALA A 98 -3.15 -11.99 7.75
C ALA A 98 -4.24 -11.92 8.85
N SER A 99 -3.86 -12.24 10.08
CA SER A 99 -4.76 -12.23 11.24
C SER A 99 -4.48 -11.08 12.21
N SER A 100 -3.26 -10.55 12.22
CA SER A 100 -2.73 -9.68 13.28
C SER A 100 -3.22 -8.24 13.24
N GLY A 101 -3.97 -7.80 12.22
CA GLY A 101 -4.44 -6.43 12.06
C GLY A 101 -3.45 -5.51 11.32
N ILE A 102 -3.73 -4.20 11.32
CA ILE A 102 -2.93 -3.16 10.66
C ILE A 102 -2.49 -2.08 11.66
N ALA A 103 -1.19 -1.78 11.71
CA ALA A 103 -0.65 -0.80 12.66
C ALA A 103 -0.81 0.64 12.13
N ALA A 104 -1.35 1.54 12.96
CA ALA A 104 -1.38 2.97 12.69
C ALA A 104 -1.43 3.80 13.98
N CYS A 105 -0.83 4.99 13.94
CA CYS A 105 -0.89 5.96 15.03
C CYS A 105 -1.79 7.16 14.68
N ASN A 106 -2.25 7.89 15.70
CA ASN A 106 -3.08 9.09 15.59
C ASN A 106 -4.42 8.88 14.85
N THR A 107 -5.00 7.69 14.96
CA THR A 107 -6.28 7.36 14.32
C THR A 107 -7.49 7.74 15.16
N GLU A 108 -8.66 7.84 14.52
CA GLU A 108 -9.92 8.09 15.24
C GLU A 108 -10.25 6.97 16.23
N ALA A 109 -10.00 5.71 15.85
CA ALA A 109 -10.24 4.57 16.74
C ALA A 109 -9.38 4.62 18.02
N GLN A 110 -8.16 5.13 17.93
CA GLN A 110 -7.29 5.39 19.09
C GLN A 110 -7.83 6.54 19.95
N ARG A 111 -8.25 7.65 19.33
CA ARG A 111 -8.84 8.80 20.04
C ARG A 111 -10.09 8.41 20.82
N MET A 112 -11.01 7.67 20.20
CA MET A 112 -12.23 7.19 20.84
C MET A 112 -11.99 6.25 22.03
N ARG A 113 -10.80 5.62 22.09
CA ARG A 113 -10.36 4.75 23.19
C ARG A 113 -9.43 5.43 24.17
N GLN A 114 -9.20 6.75 24.02
CA GLN A 114 -8.29 7.52 24.86
C GLN A 114 -6.86 6.94 24.88
N ILE A 115 -6.43 6.37 23.75
CA ILE A 115 -5.06 5.87 23.59
C ILE A 115 -4.16 7.02 23.15
N ALA A 116 -3.17 7.35 23.96
CA ALA A 116 -2.11 8.28 23.60
C ALA A 116 -1.04 7.53 22.78
N ASP A 117 -0.88 7.90 21.52
CA ASP A 117 0.16 7.41 20.62
C ASP A 117 0.81 8.62 19.90
N SER A 118 1.94 8.42 19.25
CA SER A 118 2.57 9.46 18.44
C SER A 118 3.38 8.87 17.28
N PRO A 119 3.61 9.66 16.21
CA PRO A 119 4.49 9.26 15.13
C PRO A 119 5.89 8.91 15.62
N ASP A 120 6.45 9.71 16.53
CA ASP A 120 7.80 9.47 17.06
C ASP A 120 7.89 8.15 17.84
N LEU A 121 6.85 7.82 18.62
CA LEU A 121 6.79 6.57 19.35
C LEU A 121 6.67 5.38 18.40
N PHE A 122 5.78 5.47 17.40
CA PHE A 122 5.63 4.40 16.41
C PHE A 122 6.89 4.24 15.53
N TYR A 123 7.57 5.33 15.21
CA TYR A 123 8.87 5.31 14.53
C TYR A 123 9.92 4.57 15.36
N SER A 124 10.08 4.95 16.64
CA SER A 124 11.04 4.33 17.55
C SER A 124 10.77 2.83 17.69
N ASP A 125 9.52 2.44 17.90
CA ASP A 125 9.10 1.03 17.99
C ASP A 125 9.43 0.25 16.71
N THR A 126 9.18 0.85 15.54
CA THR A 126 9.44 0.21 14.23
C THR A 126 10.93 0.03 13.96
N MET A 127 11.74 1.06 14.28
CA MET A 127 13.19 0.98 14.16
C MET A 127 13.76 -0.08 15.11
N SER A 128 13.30 -0.09 16.36
CA SER A 128 13.75 -1.07 17.35
C SER A 128 13.36 -2.51 16.96
N ALA A 129 12.15 -2.73 16.44
CA ALA A 129 11.69 -4.05 16.03
C ALA A 129 12.43 -4.60 14.79
N GLY A 130 13.07 -3.74 14.01
CA GLY A 130 13.90 -4.13 12.87
C GLY A 130 15.40 -4.09 13.15
N ASP A 131 15.81 -4.12 14.42
CA ASP A 131 17.22 -4.04 14.86
C ASP A 131 17.97 -2.83 14.29
N HIS A 132 17.24 -1.74 14.01
CA HIS A 132 17.74 -0.52 13.37
C HIS A 132 18.33 -0.70 11.96
N GLU A 133 18.03 -1.82 11.29
CA GLU A 133 18.43 -2.06 9.89
C GLU A 133 17.43 -1.48 8.88
N ASN A 134 16.33 -0.89 9.34
CA ASN A 134 15.29 -0.32 8.50
C ASN A 134 15.79 0.94 7.77
N ASP A 135 15.28 1.16 6.55
CA ASP A 135 15.44 2.46 5.88
C ASP A 135 14.60 3.53 6.62
N HIS A 136 15.28 4.51 7.20
CA HIS A 136 14.68 5.58 7.99
C HIS A 136 13.62 6.38 7.23
N ILE A 137 13.83 6.63 5.93
CA ILE A 137 12.89 7.39 5.09
C ILE A 137 11.61 6.57 4.93
N LEU A 138 11.74 5.26 4.70
CA LEU A 138 10.59 4.38 4.54
C LEU A 138 9.79 4.21 5.83
N VAL A 139 10.48 4.11 6.98
CA VAL A 139 9.80 4.06 8.28
C VAL A 139 9.10 5.38 8.58
N GLN A 140 9.71 6.52 8.26
CA GLN A 140 9.06 7.82 8.42
C GLN A 140 7.79 7.92 7.57
N GLN A 141 7.83 7.48 6.31
CA GLN A 141 6.66 7.43 5.44
C GLN A 141 5.59 6.47 5.98
N LEU A 142 5.98 5.26 6.39
CA LEU A 142 5.08 4.26 6.99
C LEU A 142 4.28 4.88 8.14
N VAL A 143 4.98 5.49 9.09
CA VAL A 143 4.37 6.06 10.30
C VAL A 143 3.43 7.20 9.95
N HIS A 144 3.88 8.19 9.18
CA HIS A 144 3.09 9.40 8.89
C HIS A 144 1.89 9.12 7.99
N LYS A 145 1.97 8.11 7.11
CA LYS A 145 0.87 7.72 6.21
C LYS A 145 -0.07 6.67 6.82
N SER A 146 0.32 6.03 7.91
CA SER A 146 -0.49 4.99 8.58
C SER A 146 -1.94 5.40 8.91
N PRO A 147 -2.25 6.62 9.43
CA PRO A 147 -3.65 6.98 9.69
C PRO A 147 -4.48 7.08 8.42
N THR A 148 -3.92 7.64 7.34
CA THR A 148 -4.60 7.73 6.04
C THR A 148 -4.82 6.35 5.43
N ALA A 149 -3.86 5.42 5.59
CA ALA A 149 -4.01 4.05 5.11
C ALA A 149 -5.15 3.30 5.84
N VAL A 150 -5.27 3.48 7.17
CA VAL A 150 -6.41 2.92 7.92
C VAL A 150 -7.72 3.56 7.50
N GLN A 151 -7.74 4.88 7.29
CA GLN A 151 -8.94 5.58 6.83
C GLN A 151 -9.38 5.09 5.45
N PHE A 152 -8.45 4.92 4.50
CA PHE A 152 -8.75 4.36 3.19
C PHE A 152 -9.47 3.00 3.28
N LEU A 153 -9.03 2.11 4.18
CA LEU A 153 -9.69 0.82 4.38
C LEU A 153 -11.09 0.97 4.98
N ILE A 154 -11.27 1.90 5.91
CA ILE A 154 -12.58 2.22 6.50
C ILE A 154 -13.53 2.76 5.43
N ASP A 155 -13.05 3.67 4.57
CA ASP A 155 -13.83 4.26 3.49
C ASP A 155 -14.28 3.21 2.46
N ASN A 156 -13.47 2.16 2.27
CA ASN A 156 -13.80 0.99 1.45
C ASN A 156 -14.66 -0.08 2.19
N GLY A 157 -15.16 0.23 3.40
CA GLY A 157 -16.12 -0.59 4.12
C GLY A 157 -15.52 -1.62 5.08
N VAL A 158 -14.25 -1.49 5.48
CA VAL A 158 -13.64 -2.35 6.51
C VAL A 158 -13.84 -1.75 7.90
N ASP A 159 -14.42 -2.52 8.82
CA ASP A 159 -14.50 -2.12 10.22
C ASP A 159 -13.15 -2.34 10.93
N LEU A 160 -12.41 -1.25 11.11
CA LEU A 160 -11.13 -1.19 11.85
C LEU A 160 -11.27 -0.40 13.15
N SER A 161 -12.47 -0.44 13.74
CA SER A 161 -12.79 0.37 14.89
C SER A 161 -12.12 -0.09 16.16
N ASP A 162 -11.63 -1.34 16.29
CA ASP A 162 -10.97 -1.82 17.50
C ASP A 162 -9.44 -1.82 17.40
N VAL A 163 -8.75 -1.72 18.56
CA VAL A 163 -7.30 -1.52 18.61
C VAL A 163 -6.67 -2.38 19.70
N ASN A 164 -5.66 -3.17 19.32
CA ASN A 164 -4.98 -4.09 20.21
C ASN A 164 -3.48 -3.76 20.38
N LEU A 165 -2.88 -4.33 21.44
CA LEU A 165 -1.45 -4.31 21.69
C LEU A 165 -0.84 -5.58 21.08
N CYS A 166 0.14 -5.41 20.21
CA CYS A 166 0.94 -6.51 19.67
C CYS A 166 2.41 -6.36 20.06
N GLY A 167 3.16 -7.46 20.00
CA GLY A 167 4.59 -7.46 20.33
C GLY A 167 5.37 -6.43 19.50
N GLY A 168 6.34 -5.78 20.13
CA GLY A 168 7.14 -4.72 19.49
C GLY A 168 6.48 -3.35 19.46
N HIS A 169 5.31 -3.17 20.06
CA HIS A 169 4.65 -1.87 20.19
C HIS A 169 4.56 -1.42 21.64
N SER A 170 4.91 -0.16 21.89
CA SER A 170 4.82 0.49 23.20
C SER A 170 3.39 0.80 23.62
N VAL A 171 2.47 1.00 22.66
CA VAL A 171 1.04 1.25 22.93
C VAL A 171 0.14 0.50 21.96
N LYS A 172 -1.16 0.45 22.28
CA LYS A 172 -2.19 -0.14 21.42
C LYS A 172 -2.32 0.65 20.12
N ARG A 173 -1.94 0.05 19.00
CA ARG A 173 -2.01 0.70 17.68
C ARG A 173 -2.33 -0.23 16.53
N VAL A 174 -2.57 -1.50 16.83
CA VAL A 174 -2.88 -2.49 15.81
C VAL A 174 -4.39 -2.60 15.67
N HIS A 175 -4.88 -2.04 14.59
CA HIS A 175 -6.29 -1.99 14.23
C HIS A 175 -6.77 -3.35 13.72
N TRP A 176 -7.93 -3.77 14.20
CA TRP A 176 -8.53 -5.05 13.85
C TRP A 176 -10.06 -4.96 13.87
N ILE A 177 -10.69 -6.03 13.39
CA ILE A 177 -12.15 -6.14 13.31
C ILE A 177 -12.67 -6.52 14.70
N PRO A 178 -13.63 -5.77 15.26
CA PRO A 178 -14.28 -6.13 16.51
C PRO A 178 -14.85 -7.55 16.44
N GLN A 179 -14.50 -8.40 17.39
CA GLN A 179 -15.04 -9.75 17.44
C GLN A 179 -16.50 -9.70 17.91
N SER A 180 -17.42 -10.20 17.09
CA SER A 180 -18.79 -10.46 17.54
C SER A 180 -18.76 -11.60 18.57
N LYS A 181 -19.52 -11.45 19.67
CA LYS A 181 -19.64 -12.46 20.73
C LYS A 181 -20.20 -13.80 20.22
N GLU A 182 -20.85 -13.80 19.07
CA GLU A 182 -21.59 -14.93 18.50
C GLU A 182 -21.03 -15.37 17.12
N GLY A 183 -20.04 -14.65 16.59
CA GLY A 183 -19.49 -14.86 15.26
C GLY A 183 -18.25 -15.75 15.25
N LYS A 184 -17.99 -16.40 14.11
CA LYS A 184 -16.68 -16.99 13.86
C LYS A 184 -15.64 -15.87 13.72
N PRO A 185 -14.45 -16.00 14.33
CA PRO A 185 -13.37 -15.05 14.11
C PRO A 185 -13.05 -14.93 12.62
N VAL A 186 -13.15 -13.72 12.08
CA VAL A 186 -12.76 -13.42 10.70
C VAL A 186 -11.37 -12.81 10.73
N ALA A 187 -10.46 -13.35 9.91
CA ALA A 187 -9.13 -12.80 9.76
C ALA A 187 -9.21 -11.39 9.16
N VAL A 188 -8.53 -10.41 9.78
CA VAL A 188 -8.57 -9.01 9.34
C VAL A 188 -8.17 -8.86 7.88
N GLY A 189 -7.10 -9.57 7.48
CA GLY A 189 -6.63 -9.58 6.10
C GLY A 189 -7.66 -10.12 5.11
N PHE A 190 -8.45 -11.11 5.51
CA PHE A 190 -9.52 -11.63 4.66
C PHE A 190 -10.57 -10.56 4.38
N SER A 191 -11.09 -9.89 5.41
CA SER A 191 -12.11 -8.86 5.23
C SER A 191 -11.60 -7.66 4.44
N ILE A 192 -10.34 -7.23 4.65
CA ILE A 192 -9.71 -6.17 3.86
C ILE A 192 -9.70 -6.55 2.38
N ILE A 193 -9.20 -7.74 2.05
CA ILE A 193 -9.14 -8.20 0.66
C ILE A 193 -10.56 -8.29 0.06
N GLN A 194 -11.54 -8.83 0.79
CA GLN A 194 -12.91 -8.91 0.28
C GLN A 194 -13.52 -7.53 0.01
N ALA A 195 -13.27 -6.56 0.89
CA ALA A 195 -13.76 -5.19 0.73
C ALA A 195 -13.16 -4.52 -0.53
N LEU A 196 -11.83 -4.52 -0.65
CA LEU A 196 -11.16 -3.91 -1.81
C LEU A 196 -11.47 -4.65 -3.11
N LYS A 197 -11.53 -5.98 -3.07
CA LYS A 197 -11.93 -6.82 -4.20
C LYS A 197 -13.33 -6.45 -4.66
N LYS A 198 -14.30 -6.35 -3.74
CA LYS A 198 -15.67 -5.95 -4.04
C LYS A 198 -15.70 -4.58 -4.72
N GLU A 199 -15.02 -3.58 -4.16
CA GLU A 199 -14.98 -2.23 -4.73
C GLU A 199 -14.39 -2.22 -6.14
N LEU A 200 -13.29 -2.95 -6.32
CA LEU A 200 -12.62 -3.07 -7.60
C LEU A 200 -13.51 -3.73 -8.68
N TYR A 201 -14.27 -4.77 -8.33
CA TYR A 201 -15.23 -5.38 -9.26
C TYR A 201 -16.42 -4.44 -9.58
N LEU A 202 -16.85 -3.60 -8.64
CA LEU A 202 -17.86 -2.58 -8.91
C LEU A 202 -17.34 -1.56 -9.93
N HIS A 203 -16.12 -1.07 -9.75
CA HIS A 203 -15.47 -0.17 -10.72
C HIS A 203 -15.28 -0.83 -12.08
N GLN A 204 -14.81 -2.07 -12.14
CA GLN A 204 -14.67 -2.80 -13.40
C GLN A 204 -16.01 -2.94 -14.13
N LYS A 205 -17.08 -3.24 -13.40
CA LYS A 205 -18.43 -3.38 -13.98
C LYS A 205 -18.97 -2.05 -14.51
N ALA A 206 -18.70 -0.95 -13.82
CA ALA A 206 -19.12 0.39 -14.23
C ALA A 206 -18.27 0.94 -15.40
N HIS A 207 -16.98 0.59 -15.43
CA HIS A 207 -15.98 1.12 -16.36
C HIS A 207 -15.07 0.00 -16.92
N PRO A 208 -15.60 -0.94 -17.73
CA PRO A 208 -14.83 -2.08 -18.24
C PRO A 208 -13.66 -1.68 -19.13
N GLU A 209 -13.69 -0.48 -19.71
CA GLU A 209 -12.61 0.11 -20.50
C GLU A 209 -11.42 0.61 -19.66
N LYS A 210 -11.62 0.80 -18.35
CA LYS A 210 -10.60 1.33 -17.44
C LYS A 210 -9.87 0.25 -16.66
N VAL A 211 -10.47 -0.93 -16.47
CA VAL A 211 -9.91 -1.96 -15.58
C VAL A 211 -9.93 -3.32 -16.27
N ASN A 212 -8.74 -3.84 -16.55
CA ASN A 212 -8.58 -5.18 -17.10
C ASN A 212 -7.90 -6.11 -16.09
N PHE A 213 -8.42 -7.33 -15.94
CA PHE A 213 -7.86 -8.36 -15.08
C PHE A 213 -7.22 -9.47 -15.91
N CYS A 214 -5.95 -9.76 -15.64
CA CYS A 214 -5.24 -10.90 -16.18
C CYS A 214 -4.92 -11.85 -15.02
N ILE A 215 -5.84 -12.78 -14.77
CA ILE A 215 -5.75 -13.78 -13.69
C ILE A 215 -5.52 -15.14 -14.36
N SER A 216 -4.47 -15.87 -13.94
CA SER A 216 -4.06 -17.15 -14.55
C SER A 216 -4.71 -18.40 -13.94
#